data_AF-A0A524G5J6-F1
#
_entry.id   AF-A0A524G5J6-F1
#
_cell.length_a   1.000
_cell.length_b   1.000
_cell.length_c   1.000
_cell.angle_alpha   90.00
_cell.angle_beta   90.00
_cell.angle_gamma   90.00
#
_symmetry.space_group_name_H-M   'P 1'
#
loop_
_entity.id
_entity.type
_entity.pdbx_description
1 polymer ?
#
loop_
_entity_poly.entity_id
_entity_poly.type
_entity_poly.pdbx_seq_one_letter_code
_entity_poly.pdbx_strand_id
1 'polypeptide(L)'
;MMTDWQDKIRDTIEGFPEPHREEILQLWIEWLDTNPESPLYQSWVAFSSKADDEEVLYTERRVYIKRVKNDLREMEIPLKGWQKVAKVLAAVASVFLVLFLAISRVFRATE
;
A
#
# COMPACT_ATOMS: atom_id res chain seq x y z
N MET A 1 -17.55 -2.51 20.69
CA MET A 1 -16.31 -3.27 20.44
C MET A 1 -15.83 -2.81 19.08
N MET A 2 -14.90 -1.86 19.04
CA MET A 2 -14.23 -1.49 17.78
C MET A 2 -13.55 -2.77 17.29
N THR A 3 -13.82 -3.16 16.05
CA THR A 3 -13.32 -4.44 15.52
C THR A 3 -11.81 -4.33 15.33
N ASP A 4 -11.05 -5.37 15.66
CA ASP A 4 -9.56 -5.42 15.63
C ASP A 4 -8.91 -4.78 14.37
N TRP A 5 -9.58 -4.90 13.21
CA TRP A 5 -9.12 -4.29 11.96
C TRP A 5 -9.24 -2.76 11.91
N GLN A 6 -10.22 -2.16 12.60
CA GLN A 6 -10.43 -0.71 12.63
C GLN A 6 -9.29 -0.02 13.37
N ASP A 7 -8.92 -0.59 14.52
CA ASP A 7 -7.84 -0.08 15.36
C ASP A 7 -6.50 -0.18 14.62
N LYS A 8 -6.24 -1.32 13.97
CA LYS A 8 -5.03 -1.52 13.18
C LYS A 8 -4.86 -0.52 12.03
N ILE A 9 -5.94 -0.19 11.33
CA ILE A 9 -5.87 0.81 10.26
C ILE A 9 -5.71 2.22 10.82
N ARG A 10 -6.38 2.54 11.92
CA ARG A 10 -6.18 3.82 12.61
C ARG A 10 -4.71 4.01 13.01
N ASP A 11 -4.08 2.99 13.59
CA ASP A 11 -2.65 3.03 13.95
C ASP A 11 -1.76 3.26 12.71
N THR A 12 -2.09 2.64 11.57
CA THR A 12 -1.40 2.92 10.30
C THR A 12 -1.53 4.41 9.91
N ILE A 13 -2.74 4.97 10.00
CA ILE A 13 -3.03 6.35 9.60
C ILE A 13 -2.32 7.34 10.53
N GLU A 14 -2.31 7.09 11.84
CA GLU A 14 -1.61 7.93 12.82
C GLU A 14 -0.10 8.02 12.57
N GLY A 15 0.48 7.02 11.89
CA GLY A 15 1.87 7.00 11.43
C GLY A 15 2.15 7.80 10.16
N PHE A 16 1.15 8.37 9.50
CA PHE A 16 1.35 9.21 8.31
C PHE A 16 1.91 10.60 8.68
N PRO A 17 2.73 11.22 7.81
CA PRO A 17 3.22 12.57 8.03
C PRO A 17 2.12 13.63 7.86
N GLU A 18 2.26 14.72 8.59
CA GLU A 18 1.47 15.94 8.38
C GLU A 18 1.77 16.56 6.99
N PRO A 19 0.81 17.22 6.33
CA PRO A 19 -0.56 17.55 6.79
C PRO A 19 -1.61 16.46 6.54
N HIS A 20 -1.24 15.36 5.87
CA HIS A 20 -2.20 14.39 5.32
C HIS A 20 -2.82 13.49 6.39
N ARG A 21 -2.15 13.32 7.53
CA ARG A 21 -2.62 12.47 8.62
C ARG A 21 -4.04 12.82 9.05
N GLU A 22 -4.29 14.08 9.38
CA GLU A 22 -5.59 14.53 9.88
C GLU A 22 -6.68 14.35 8.82
N GLU A 23 -6.39 14.72 7.56
CA GLU A 23 -7.33 14.57 6.46
C GLU A 23 -7.73 13.11 6.20
N ILE A 24 -6.75 12.20 6.25
CA ILE A 24 -7.00 10.77 6.03
C ILE A 24 -7.71 10.14 7.24
N LEU A 25 -7.38 10.59 8.45
CA LEU A 25 -8.04 10.12 9.67
C LEU A 25 -9.51 10.56 9.69
N GLN A 26 -9.79 11.79 9.29
CA GLN A 26 -11.16 12.27 9.16
C GLN A 26 -11.92 11.46 8.09
N LEU A 27 -11.34 11.27 6.91
CA LEU A 27 -11.94 10.47 5.84
C LEU A 27 -12.22 9.02 6.29
N TRP A 28 -11.34 8.47 7.13
CA TRP A 28 -11.50 7.15 7.73
C TRP A 28 -12.70 7.08 8.68
N ILE A 29 -12.84 8.06 9.58
CA ILE A 29 -13.97 8.13 10.52
C ILE A 29 -15.29 8.27 9.76
N GLU A 30 -15.34 9.19 8.78
CA GLU A 30 -16.52 9.40 7.94
C GLU A 30 -16.93 8.12 7.20
N TRP A 31 -15.96 7.34 6.72
CA TRP A 31 -16.25 6.06 6.09
C TRP A 31 -16.79 5.04 7.08
N LEU A 32 -16.25 4.95 8.30
CA LEU A 32 -16.75 4.04 9.35
C LEU A 32 -18.21 4.35 9.73
N ASP A 33 -18.60 5.62 9.73
CA ASP A 33 -19.98 6.06 9.99
C ASP A 33 -20.97 5.58 8.91
N THR A 34 -20.48 5.21 7.72
CA THR A 34 -21.31 4.59 6.67
C THR A 34 -21.63 3.11 6.91
N ASN A 35 -21.14 2.53 8.02
CA ASN A 35 -21.25 1.11 8.35
C ASN A 35 -20.80 0.21 7.18
N PRO A 36 -19.51 0.25 6.81
CA PRO A 36 -19.03 -0.38 5.59
C PRO A 36 -19.15 -1.90 5.61
N GLU A 37 -19.66 -2.47 4.52
CA GLU A 37 -19.75 -3.92 4.33
C GLU A 37 -18.50 -4.50 3.67
N SER A 38 -18.22 -5.77 3.94
CA SER A 38 -17.15 -6.50 3.23
C SER A 38 -17.49 -6.69 1.75
N PRO A 39 -16.52 -6.60 0.83
CA PRO A 39 -15.09 -6.41 1.11
C PRO A 39 -14.73 -4.96 1.43
N LEU A 40 -14.15 -4.74 2.61
CA LEU A 40 -13.78 -3.44 3.16
C LEU A 40 -12.84 -2.69 2.22
N TYR A 41 -11.89 -3.38 1.57
CA TYR A 41 -10.99 -2.71 0.61
C TYR A 41 -11.72 -2.17 -0.63
N GLN A 42 -12.84 -2.76 -1.03
CA GLN A 42 -13.65 -2.27 -2.15
C GLN A 42 -14.55 -1.12 -1.70
N SER A 43 -15.20 -1.28 -0.55
CA SER A 43 -16.02 -0.23 0.07
C SER A 43 -15.20 1.04 0.31
N TRP A 44 -13.99 0.89 0.86
CA TRP A 44 -13.05 2.00 1.05
C TRP A 44 -12.69 2.69 -0.26
N VAL A 45 -12.41 1.94 -1.34
CA VAL A 45 -12.10 2.54 -2.65
C VAL A 45 -13.27 3.34 -3.21
N ALA A 46 -14.49 2.80 -3.11
CA ALA A 46 -15.68 3.49 -3.60
C ALA A 46 -16.01 4.76 -2.79
N PHE A 47 -15.66 4.78 -1.50
CA PHE A 47 -15.83 5.95 -0.66
C PHE A 47 -14.73 6.99 -0.92
N SER A 48 -13.46 6.56 -0.82
CA SER A 48 -12.30 7.43 -0.93
C SER A 48 -12.08 8.00 -2.32
N SER A 49 -12.64 7.39 -3.38
CA SER A 49 -12.58 7.96 -4.74
C SER A 49 -13.30 9.29 -4.86
N LYS A 50 -14.26 9.61 -3.96
CA LYS A 50 -14.91 10.94 -3.92
C LYS A 50 -13.97 12.03 -3.42
N ALA A 51 -12.92 11.61 -2.71
CA ALA A 51 -11.92 12.46 -2.10
C ALA A 51 -10.59 12.42 -2.87
N ASP A 52 -10.41 11.46 -3.79
CA ASP A 52 -9.28 11.38 -4.73
C ASP A 52 -9.57 12.27 -5.94
N ASP A 53 -8.72 13.25 -6.18
CA ASP A 53 -8.82 14.10 -7.38
C ASP A 53 -8.17 13.34 -8.55
N GLU A 54 -8.99 12.77 -9.44
CA GLU A 54 -8.52 11.90 -10.53
C GLU A 54 -7.60 12.63 -11.52
N GLU A 55 -7.66 13.97 -11.58
CA GLU A 55 -6.88 14.80 -12.50
C GLU A 55 -5.40 14.92 -12.08
N VAL A 56 -5.07 14.70 -10.80
CA VAL A 56 -3.69 14.78 -10.30
C VAL A 56 -3.13 13.37 -10.16
N LEU A 57 -2.36 12.95 -11.17
CA LEU A 57 -1.82 11.59 -11.30
C LEU A 57 -1.06 11.09 -10.05
N TYR A 58 -0.42 11.97 -9.27
CA TYR A 58 0.36 11.61 -8.07
C TYR A 58 0.34 12.69 -6.98
N THR A 59 -0.64 12.63 -6.08
CA THR A 59 -0.57 13.34 -4.79
C THR A 59 -0.15 12.38 -3.67
N GLU A 60 0.56 12.90 -2.67
CA GLU A 60 0.94 12.13 -1.46
C GLU A 60 -0.30 11.56 -0.77
N ARG A 61 -1.39 12.33 -0.73
CA ARG A 61 -2.71 11.91 -0.27
C ARG A 61 -3.18 10.61 -0.94
N ARG A 62 -3.06 10.50 -2.26
CA ARG A 62 -3.43 9.30 -3.01
C ARG A 62 -2.58 8.09 -2.63
N VAL A 63 -1.32 8.30 -2.27
CA VAL A 63 -0.44 7.23 -1.76
C VAL A 63 -0.98 6.72 -0.42
N TYR A 64 -1.40 7.60 0.48
CA TYR A 64 -1.97 7.22 1.78
C TYR A 64 -3.34 6.54 1.65
N ILE A 65 -4.23 7.03 0.78
CA ILE A 65 -5.51 6.35 0.48
C ILE A 65 -5.27 4.94 -0.06
N LYS A 66 -4.32 4.79 -0.99
CA LYS A 66 -3.91 3.48 -1.53
C LYS A 66 -3.26 2.60 -0.46
N ARG A 67 -2.55 3.18 0.51
CA ARG A 67 -1.97 2.44 1.63
C ARG A 67 -3.06 1.81 2.49
N VAL A 68 -4.07 2.60 2.90
CA VAL A 68 -5.22 2.11 3.67
C VAL A 68 -5.95 0.98 2.94
N LYS A 69 -6.23 1.15 1.64
CA LYS A 69 -6.79 0.10 0.78
C LYS A 69 -5.98 -1.19 0.83
N ASN A 70 -4.65 -1.09 0.70
CA ASN A 70 -3.79 -2.27 0.66
C ASN A 70 -3.78 -2.99 2.00
N ASP A 71 -3.73 -2.25 3.11
CA ASP A 71 -3.74 -2.83 4.45
C ASP A 71 -5.08 -3.53 4.73
N LEU A 72 -6.22 -2.93 4.32
CA LEU A 72 -7.54 -3.58 4.33
C LEU A 72 -7.55 -4.87 3.49
N ARG A 73 -6.99 -4.80 2.27
CA ARG A 73 -6.94 -5.97 1.38
C ARG A 73 -6.07 -7.08 1.93
N GLU A 74 -4.95 -6.76 2.58
CA GLU A 74 -4.06 -7.77 3.19
C GLU A 74 -4.71 -8.46 4.39
N MET A 75 -5.59 -7.77 5.12
CA MET A 75 -6.37 -8.36 6.20
C MET A 75 -7.48 -9.27 5.69
N GLU A 76 -8.24 -8.84 4.68
CA GLU A 76 -9.36 -9.63 4.14
C GLU A 76 -8.91 -10.74 3.19
N ILE A 77 -7.84 -10.51 2.44
CA ILE A 77 -7.25 -11.46 1.50
C ILE A 77 -5.81 -11.72 1.95
N PRO A 78 -5.57 -12.68 2.86
CA PRO A 78 -4.23 -13.08 3.19
C PRO A 78 -3.55 -13.53 1.90
N LEU A 79 -2.43 -12.87 1.54
CA LEU A 79 -1.60 -13.26 0.41
C LEU A 79 -1.34 -14.77 0.53
N LYS A 80 -1.85 -15.56 -0.42
CA LYS A 80 -1.50 -16.99 -0.52
C LYS A 80 0.03 -17.05 -0.54
N GLY A 81 0.64 -17.80 0.38
CA GLY A 81 2.09 -17.74 0.66
C GLY A 81 3.01 -17.74 -0.58
N TRP A 82 2.56 -18.37 -1.67
CA TRP A 82 3.18 -18.34 -2.99
C TRP A 82 3.45 -16.93 -3.57
N GLN A 83 2.59 -15.94 -3.35
CA GLN A 83 2.82 -14.57 -3.86
C GLN A 83 3.93 -13.83 -3.10
N LYS A 84 4.12 -14.13 -1.81
CA LYS A 84 5.26 -13.60 -1.04
C LYS A 84 6.57 -14.19 -1.58
N VAL A 85 6.60 -15.49 -1.84
CA VAL A 85 7.77 -16.18 -2.42
C VAL A 85 8.13 -15.60 -3.79
N ALA A 86 7.15 -15.35 -4.66
CA ALA A 86 7.39 -14.77 -5.99
C ALA A 86 8.04 -13.37 -5.93
N LYS A 87 7.60 -12.50 -5.00
CA LYS A 87 8.20 -11.16 -4.83
C LYS A 87 9.65 -11.24 -4.36
N VAL A 88 9.94 -12.13 -3.41
CA VAL A 88 11.30 -12.32 -2.89
C VAL A 88 12.22 -12.87 -3.98
N LEU A 89 11.76 -13.87 -4.75
CA LEU A 89 12.51 -14.41 -5.89
C LEU A 89 12.85 -13.34 -6.93
N ALA A 90 11.89 -12.47 -7.27
CA ALA A 90 12.12 -11.39 -8.23
C ALA A 90 13.18 -10.39 -7.72
N ALA A 91 13.15 -10.03 -6.43
CA ALA A 91 14.15 -9.15 -5.83
C ALA A 91 15.55 -9.78 -5.86
N VAL A 92 15.66 -11.07 -5.51
CA VAL A 92 16.93 -11.82 -5.54
C VAL A 92 17.48 -11.90 -6.96
N ALA A 93 16.64 -12.20 -7.95
CA ALA A 93 17.04 -12.26 -9.36
C ALA A 93 17.57 -10.90 -9.87
N SER A 94 16.95 -9.79 -9.44
CA SER A 94 17.42 -8.44 -9.77
C SER A 94 18.82 -8.16 -9.22
N VAL A 95 19.10 -8.56 -7.97
CA VAL A 95 20.43 -8.43 -7.36
C VAL A 95 21.48 -9.25 -8.12
N PHE A 96 21.16 -10.50 -8.47
CA PHE A 96 22.07 -11.33 -9.26
C PHE A 96 22.36 -10.72 -10.63
N LEU A 97 21.36 -10.13 -11.28
CA LEU A 97 21.53 -9.49 -12.58
C LEU A 97 22.45 -8.26 -12.48
N VAL A 98 22.31 -7.44 -11.44
CA VAL A 98 23.20 -6.30 -11.20
C VAL A 98 24.64 -6.75 -10.95
N LEU A 99 24.84 -7.78 -10.11
CA LEU A 99 26.17 -8.35 -9.86
C LEU A 99 26.79 -8.91 -11.14
N PHE A 100 26.00 -9.66 -11.93
CA PHE A 100 26.47 -10.23 -13.20
C PHE A 100 26.90 -9.13 -14.19
N LEU A 101 26.12 -8.06 -14.32
CA LEU A 101 26.46 -6.92 -15.18
C LEU A 101 27.72 -6.19 -14.69
N ALA A 102 27.85 -5.97 -13.38
CA ALA A 102 29.01 -5.32 -12.79
C ALA A 102 30.29 -6.13 -13.04
N ILE A 103 30.25 -7.44 -12.82
CA ILE A 103 31.37 -8.35 -13.09
C ILE A 103 31.70 -8.37 -14.59
N SER A 104 30.69 -8.54 -15.44
CA SER A 104 30.86 -8.55 -16.90
C SER A 104 31.51 -7.27 -17.43
N ARG A 105 31.19 -6.12 -16.83
CA ARG A 105 31.81 -4.83 -17.17
C ARG A 105 33.29 -4.76 -16.79
N VAL A 106 33.68 -5.31 -15.64
CA VAL A 106 35.09 -5.35 -15.21
C VAL A 106 35.92 -6.22 -16.14
N PHE A 107 35.43 -7.41 -16.51
CA PHE A 107 36.12 -8.29 -17.44
C PHE A 107 36.31 -7.65 -18.82
N ARG A 108 35.29 -6.94 -19.35
CA ARG A 108 35.40 -6.20 -20.61
C ARG A 108 36.36 -5.01 -20.59
N ALA A 109 36.63 -4.43 -19.43
CA ALA A 109 37.55 -3.30 -19.29
C ALA A 109 39.02 -3.72 -19.14
N THR A 110 39.27 -5.03 -19.05
CA THR A 110 40.61 -5.62 -18.87
C THR A 110 41.14 -6.27 -20.16
N GLU A 111 40.33 -6.32 -21.23
CA GLU A 111 40.77 -6.50 -22.64
C GLU A 111 41.16 -5.16 -23.27
#